data_AF-A0AAP7N7E2-F1
#
_entry.id   AF-A0AAP7N7E2-F1
#
_cell.length_a   1.000
_cell.length_b   1.000
_cell.length_c   1.000
_cell.angle_alpha   90.00
_cell.angle_beta   90.00
_cell.angle_gamma   90.00
#
_symmetry.space_group_name_H-M   'P 1'
#
loop_
_entity.id
_entity.type
_entity.pdbx_description
1 polymer ?
#
loop_
_entity_poly.entity_id
_entity_poly.type
_entity_poly.pdbx_seq_one_letter_code
_entity_poly.pdbx_strand_id
1 'polypeptide(L)' 'MNVENPMVLNNWHDKLTEPETQKDFFGDEVTAFDDYVIDSAEGEVILRENLERYLKEHLGFEFKNEQ' A
#
# COMPACT_ATOMS: atom_id res chain seq x y z
N MET A 1 31.09 -36.47 14.91
CA MET A 1 30.01 -36.39 13.89
C MET A 1 30.04 -34.97 13.40
N ASN A 2 30.75 -34.71 12.29
CA ASN A 2 30.93 -33.36 11.76
C ASN A 2 29.96 -33.25 10.58
N VAL A 3 28.87 -32.53 10.79
CA VAL A 3 27.99 -32.16 9.69
C VAL A 3 28.63 -30.95 9.02
N GLU A 4 29.59 -31.20 8.14
CA GLU A 4 30.07 -30.17 7.21
C GLU A 4 28.94 -29.93 6.21
N ASN A 5 28.39 -28.72 6.21
CA ASN A 5 27.38 -28.29 5.25
C ASN A 5 28.11 -27.48 4.17
N PRO A 6 28.53 -28.07 3.03
CA PRO A 6 29.43 -27.42 2.07
C PRO A 6 28.70 -26.47 1.11
N MET A 7 27.46 -26.12 1.39
CA MET A 7 26.72 -25.11 0.65
C MET A 7 26.09 -24.18 1.66
N VAL A 8 26.46 -22.89 1.61
CA VAL A 8 25.70 -21.82 2.24
C VAL A 8 24.35 -21.81 1.51
N LEU A 9 23.42 -22.64 1.97
CA LEU A 9 22.01 -22.43 1.74
C LEU A 9 21.75 -21.05 2.31
N ASN A 10 21.46 -20.11 1.42
CA ASN A 10 20.85 -18.85 1.77
C ASN A 10 19.74 -19.14 2.79
N ASN A 11 20.05 -18.96 4.07
CA ASN A 11 19.07 -18.91 5.14
C ASN A 11 18.32 -17.60 4.93
N TRP A 12 17.52 -17.53 3.86
CA TRP A 12 16.51 -16.50 3.59
C TRP A 12 15.37 -16.64 4.61
N HIS A 13 15.73 -16.65 5.87
CA HIS A 13 14.82 -16.79 6.98
C HIS A 13 15.01 -15.69 8.01
N ASP A 14 15.57 -14.56 7.58
CA ASP A 14 15.08 -13.27 8.04
C ASP A 14 14.21 -12.69 6.92
N LYS A 15 13.08 -13.35 6.64
CA LYS A 15 11.89 -12.57 6.34
C LYS A 15 11.65 -11.77 7.62
N LEU A 16 12.32 -10.62 7.75
CA LEU A 16 11.66 -9.50 8.41
C LEU A 16 10.34 -9.42 7.65
N THR A 17 9.27 -9.93 8.25
CA THR A 17 7.93 -9.47 7.92
C THR A 17 8.03 -7.97 8.08
N GLU A 18 8.24 -7.27 6.96
CA GLU A 18 8.01 -5.85 6.89
C GLU A 18 6.65 -5.67 7.57
N PRO A 19 6.56 -4.79 8.59
CA PRO A 19 5.28 -4.55 9.23
C PRO A 19 4.27 -4.33 8.11
N GLU A 20 3.08 -4.94 8.20
CA GLU A 20 2.03 -4.73 7.20
C GLU A 20 1.73 -3.23 7.14
N THR A 21 2.48 -2.50 6.31
CA THR A 21 2.31 -1.09 6.08
C THR A 21 1.02 -0.99 5.30
N GLN A 22 0.07 -0.23 5.83
CA GLN A 22 -1.17 0.05 5.14
C GLN A 22 -0.78 0.64 3.78
N LYS A 23 -1.35 0.09 2.71
CA LYS A 23 -1.17 0.64 1.36
C LYS A 23 -2.45 1.28 0.90
N ASP A 24 -2.30 2.30 0.07
CA ASP A 24 -3.36 2.89 -0.73
C ASP A 24 -3.81 1.88 -1.81
N PHE A 25 -5.01 2.06 -2.35
CA PHE A 25 -5.52 1.49 -3.59
C PHE A 25 -4.50 1.49 -4.74
N PHE A 26 -3.65 2.52 -4.83
CA PHE A 26 -2.60 2.61 -5.87
C PHE A 26 -1.30 1.85 -5.52
N GLY A 27 -1.20 1.28 -4.32
CA GLY A 27 -0.04 0.55 -3.84
C GLY A 27 1.02 1.41 -3.14
N ASP A 28 0.77 2.71 -2.99
CA ASP A 28 1.61 3.63 -2.22
C ASP A 28 1.48 3.36 -0.72
N GLU A 29 2.58 3.52 0.02
CA GLU A 29 2.57 3.30 1.46
C GLU A 29 1.89 4.45 2.20
N VAL A 30 0.92 4.11 3.05
CA VAL A 30 0.23 5.03 3.95
C VAL A 30 0.96 5.03 5.28
N THR A 31 1.59 6.15 5.61
CA THR A 31 2.23 6.32 6.91
C THR A 31 1.26 6.89 7.94
N ALA A 32 1.61 6.80 9.23
CA ALA A 32 0.79 7.36 10.31
C ALA A 32 0.67 8.90 10.29
N PHE A 33 1.47 9.57 9.45
CA PHE A 33 1.45 11.02 9.29
C PHE A 33 0.70 11.47 8.04
N ASP A 34 0.29 10.53 7.18
CA ASP A 34 -0.40 10.86 5.94
C ASP A 34 -1.90 11.00 6.15
N ASP A 35 -2.48 11.96 5.44
CA ASP A 35 -3.92 12.10 5.34
C ASP A 35 -4.45 11.14 4.26
N TYR A 36 -5.39 10.29 4.64
CA TYR A 36 -6.07 9.37 3.74
C TYR A 36 -7.57 9.35 4.02
N VAL A 37 -8.32 8.82 3.06
CA VAL A 37 -9.75 8.59 3.14
C VAL A 37 -10.04 7.12 2.89
N ILE A 38 -11.10 6.61 3.51
CA ILE A 38 -11.55 5.24 3.33
C ILE A 38 -12.84 5.28 2.54
N ASP A 39 -12.87 4.62 1.39
CA ASP A 39 -14.12 4.34 0.70
C ASP A 39 -14.87 3.26 1.50
N SER A 40 -15.92 3.66 2.20
CA SER A 40 -16.71 2.72 3.01
C SER A 40 -17.57 1.77 2.18
N ALA A 41 -17.77 2.02 0.89
CA ALA A 41 -18.51 1.12 0.00
C ALA A 41 -17.67 -0.10 -0.38
N GLU A 42 -16.41 0.13 -0.75
CA GLU A 42 -15.49 -0.91 -1.22
C GLU A 42 -14.48 -1.35 -0.14
N GLY A 43 -14.31 -0.58 0.93
CA GLY A 43 -13.31 -0.83 1.98
C GLY A 43 -11.89 -0.42 1.59
N GLU A 44 -11.73 0.40 0.55
CA GLU A 44 -10.44 0.81 0.00
C GLU A 44 -9.87 2.03 0.74
N VAL A 45 -8.55 2.05 0.94
CA VAL A 45 -7.82 3.17 1.53
C VAL A 45 -7.21 3.99 0.42
N ILE A 46 -7.45 5.31 0.41
CA ILE A 46 -6.98 6.23 -0.61
C ILE A 46 -6.26 7.42 0.01
N LEU A 47 -4.98 7.62 -0.31
CA LEU A 47 -4.22 8.79 0.12
C LEU A 47 -4.87 10.05 -0.43
N ARG A 48 -4.81 11.14 0.34
CA ARG A 48 -5.43 12.40 -0.05
C ARG A 48 -4.90 12.93 -1.39
N GLU A 49 -3.63 12.67 -1.69
CA GLU A 49 -3.00 13.02 -2.98
C GLU A 49 -3.58 12.24 -4.16
N ASN A 50 -3.94 10.97 -3.95
CA ASN A 50 -4.48 10.07 -4.95
C ASN A 50 -6.01 10.13 -5.06
N LEU A 51 -6.68 10.79 -4.10
CA LEU A 51 -8.13 10.85 -4.02
C LEU A 51 -8.80 11.44 -5.26
N GLU A 52 -8.25 12.54 -5.80
CA GLU A 52 -8.83 13.17 -6.99
C GLU A 52 -8.79 12.21 -8.20
N ARG A 53 -7.69 11.46 -8.32
CA ARG A 53 -7.51 10.46 -9.36
C ARG A 53 -8.46 9.28 -9.18
N TYR A 54 -8.57 8.78 -7.95
CA TYR A 54 -9.51 7.71 -7.61
C TYR A 54 -10.95 8.09 -7.95
N LEU A 55 -11.39 9.29 -7.52
CA LEU A 55 -12.74 9.78 -7.78
C LEU A 55 -13.04 9.90 -9.28
N LYS A 56 -12.08 10.38 -10.09
CA LYS A 56 -12.26 10.51 -11.54
C LYS A 56 -12.19 9.18 -12.29
N GLU A 57 -11.14 8.39 -12.04
CA GLU A 57 -10.85 7.18 -12.82
C GLU A 57 -11.65 5.96 -12.38
N HIS A 58 -11.82 5.78 -11.06
CA HIS A 58 -12.50 4.60 -10.51
C HIS A 58 -14.01 4.82 -10.36
N LEU A 59 -14.39 5.97 -9.82
CA LEU A 59 -15.79 6.27 -9.50
C LEU A 59 -16.50 7.15 -10.55
N GLY A 60 -15.77 7.68 -11.55
CA GLY A 60 -16.34 8.45 -12.66
C GLY A 60 -16.86 9.84 -12.28
N PHE A 61 -16.40 10.41 -11.17
CA PHE A 61 -16.74 11.78 -10.78
C PHE A 61 -16.07 12.81 -11.70
N GLU A 62 -16.79 13.90 -11.95
CA GLU A 62 -16.24 15.05 -12.66
C GLU A 62 -16.20 16.26 -11.72
N PHE A 63 -15.00 16.82 -11.52
CA PHE A 63 -14.84 18.03 -10.72
C PHE A 63 -15.24 19.23 -11.58
N LYS A 64 -16.29 19.94 -11.17
CA LYS A 64 -16.70 21.21 -11.77
C LYS A 64 -16.21 22.35 -10.89
N ASN A 65 -15.59 23.35 -11.50
CA ASN A 65 -15.38 24.66 -10.88
C ASN A 65 -16.41 25.62 -11.49
N GLU A 66 -17.27 26.19 -10.65
CA GLU A 66 -18.09 27.34 -11.06
C GLU A 66 -17.17 28.57 -11.10
N GLN A 67 -16.66 28.91 -12.28
CA GLN A 67 -16.04 30.22 -12.59
C GLN A 67 -17.04 31.08 -13.36
#